data_AF-A0A1G1KEW4-F1
#
_entry.id   AF-A0A1G1KEW4-F1
#
_cell.length_a   1.000
_cell.length_b   1.000
_cell.length_c   1.000
_cell.angle_alpha   90.00
_cell.angle_beta   90.00
_cell.angle_gamma   90.00
#
_symmetry.space_group_name_H-M   'P 1'
#
loop_
_entity.id
_entity.type
_entity.pdbx_description
1 polymer ?
#
loop_
_entity_poly.entity_id
_entity_poly.type
_entity_poly.pdbx_seq_one_letter_code
_entity_poly.pdbx_strand_id
1 'polypeptide(L)'
;MRLLQISLTAAVIGCLVLGGFLVRAYLSFDAGPSRAAFVLSSAPNSKIVEKIIDPLRYSGYQDFIRPEVSLDIDFKEGVWTLRNIHRFDEQGNVVLNQGRYGVCEDLVAYTYQRVLPHFPAGQYRIRFAEAVESSFFQDASGGSHIILLIADLEAERSGAKKVYILDPSLRRYGTPDYFDNYRIVGPAPILDFINARERDSVFQVNHGPPIVINRNAIVNLYVGEEDGKFDRDNYYIRLALTRRYQFARKPLFTIRKRAGRVTVEEENAHKRPLIGLKKYKQLKGSVIRLHEDFGRRLGAA
;
A
#
# COMPACT_ATOMS: atom_id res chain seq x y z
N MET A 1 -15.05 -1.02 55.58
CA MET A 1 -15.87 -0.80 54.36
C MET A 1 -15.38 0.36 53.48
N ARG A 2 -15.10 1.57 53.99
CA ARG A 2 -14.69 2.72 53.15
C ARG A 2 -13.37 2.54 52.36
N LEU A 3 -12.38 1.83 52.91
CA LEU A 3 -11.11 1.57 52.23
C LEU A 3 -11.23 0.59 51.05
N LEU A 4 -12.21 -0.32 51.08
CA LEU A 4 -12.44 -1.30 50.00
C LEU A 4 -13.15 -0.68 48.79
N GLN A 5 -13.96 0.37 49.01
CA GLN A 5 -14.61 1.11 47.93
C GLN A 5 -13.60 1.97 47.16
N ILE A 6 -12.66 2.62 47.85
CA ILE A 6 -11.65 3.49 47.24
C ILE A 6 -10.70 2.69 46.33
N SER A 7 -10.31 1.48 46.73
CA SER A 7 -9.46 0.61 45.91
C SER A 7 -10.16 0.09 44.65
N LEU A 8 -11.47 -0.20 44.73
CA LEU A 8 -12.26 -0.62 43.58
C LEU A 8 -12.44 0.51 42.57
N THR A 9 -12.69 1.74 43.03
CA THR A 9 -12.84 2.90 42.13
C THR A 9 -11.53 3.25 41.44
N ALA A 10 -10.39 3.18 42.16
CA ALA A 10 -9.07 3.41 41.58
C ALA A 10 -8.70 2.33 40.53
N ALA A 11 -9.04 1.06 40.77
CA ALA A 11 -8.82 -0.03 39.82
C ALA A 11 -9.68 0.13 38.55
N VAL A 12 -10.95 0.53 38.68
CA VAL A 12 -11.84 0.78 37.54
C VAL A 12 -11.39 1.98 36.71
N ILE A 13 -10.99 3.08 37.35
CA ILE A 13 -10.42 4.24 36.65
C ILE A 13 -9.09 3.86 35.97
N GLY A 14 -8.23 3.10 36.64
CA GLY A 14 -6.98 2.60 36.07
C GLY A 14 -7.22 1.76 34.81
N CYS A 15 -8.17 0.82 34.85
CA CYS A 15 -8.56 0.00 33.70
C CYS A 15 -9.22 0.82 32.57
N LEU A 16 -10.01 1.84 32.89
CA LEU A 16 -10.60 2.73 31.88
C LEU A 16 -9.58 3.66 31.23
N VAL A 17 -8.58 4.14 31.98
CA VAL A 17 -7.49 4.97 31.46
C VAL A 17 -6.52 4.13 30.63
N LEU A 18 -6.14 2.92 31.08
CA LEU A 18 -5.36 1.97 30.30
C LEU A 18 -6.12 1.49 29.06
N GLY A 19 -7.40 1.18 29.20
CA GLY A 19 -8.29 0.81 28.09
C GLY A 19 -8.41 1.94 27.08
N GLY A 20 -8.59 3.18 27.54
CA GLY A 20 -8.61 4.38 26.71
C GLY A 20 -7.27 4.63 26.02
N PHE A 21 -6.14 4.41 26.70
CA PHE A 21 -4.80 4.54 26.12
C PHE A 21 -4.53 3.45 25.08
N LEU A 22 -4.93 2.20 25.33
CA LEU A 22 -4.78 1.08 24.41
C LEU A 22 -5.69 1.23 23.19
N VAL A 23 -6.93 1.69 23.37
CA VAL A 23 -7.85 2.02 22.28
C VAL A 23 -7.33 3.21 21.48
N ARG A 24 -6.83 4.26 22.12
CA ARG A 24 -6.26 5.42 21.41
C ARG A 24 -4.95 5.06 20.69
N ALA A 25 -4.11 4.22 21.29
CA ALA A 25 -2.91 3.68 20.66
C ALA A 25 -3.27 2.80 19.45
N TYR A 26 -4.28 1.93 19.57
CA TYR A 26 -4.78 1.09 18.48
C TYR A 26 -5.41 1.92 17.35
N LEU A 27 -6.25 2.90 17.69
CA LEU A 27 -6.85 3.83 16.73
C LEU A 27 -5.80 4.74 16.07
N SER A 28 -4.73 5.11 16.77
CA SER A 28 -3.59 5.83 16.19
C SER A 28 -2.69 4.94 15.32
N PHE A 29 -2.79 3.62 15.48
CA PHE A 29 -2.08 2.61 14.71
C PHE A 29 -2.75 2.29 13.37
N ASP A 30 -4.09 2.24 13.40
CA ASP A 30 -4.94 1.97 12.23
C ASP A 30 -5.41 3.27 11.53
N ALA A 31 -5.07 4.42 12.13
CA ALA A 31 -5.09 5.69 11.42
C ALA A 31 -4.03 5.62 10.32
N GLY A 32 -4.49 5.49 9.08
CA GLY A 32 -3.68 5.74 7.88
C GLY A 32 -2.99 7.12 7.93
N PRO A 33 -2.29 7.51 6.86
CA PRO A 33 -1.53 8.75 6.79
C PRO A 33 -2.23 9.96 7.44
N SER A 34 -1.57 10.64 8.38
CA SER A 34 -2.17 11.70 9.20
C SER A 34 -2.20 13.08 8.58
N ARG A 35 -2.68 13.15 7.36
CA ARG A 35 -3.33 14.36 6.89
C ARG A 35 -4.74 13.90 6.57
N ALA A 36 -5.74 14.61 7.09
CA ALA A 36 -7.13 14.18 7.06
C ALA A 36 -7.54 13.74 5.66
N ALA A 37 -8.55 12.89 5.55
CA ALA A 37 -9.29 12.81 4.30
C ALA A 37 -9.71 14.25 3.98
N PHE A 38 -9.22 14.76 2.85
CA PHE A 38 -9.42 16.15 2.49
C PHE A 38 -9.88 16.16 1.05
N VAL A 39 -11.17 16.43 0.91
CA VAL A 39 -11.81 16.62 -0.36
C VAL A 39 -12.16 18.09 -0.49
N LEU A 40 -11.62 18.75 -1.51
CA LEU A 40 -11.97 20.13 -1.79
C LEU A 40 -13.41 20.20 -2.26
N SER A 41 -14.25 20.95 -1.54
CA SER A 41 -15.67 21.13 -1.87
C SER A 41 -15.88 21.72 -3.27
N SER A 42 -14.92 22.49 -3.77
CA SER A 42 -14.91 23.09 -5.12
C SER A 42 -14.64 22.10 -6.26
N ALA A 43 -14.18 20.88 -5.96
CA ALA A 43 -14.00 19.85 -6.98
C ALA A 43 -15.37 19.23 -7.39
N PRO A 44 -15.54 18.86 -8.68
CA PRO A 44 -16.81 18.34 -9.18
C PRO A 44 -17.16 17.02 -8.50
N ASN A 45 -18.43 16.85 -8.15
CA ASN A 45 -18.93 15.66 -7.44
C ASN A 45 -18.18 15.36 -6.12
N SER A 46 -17.58 16.36 -5.48
CA SER A 46 -16.77 16.23 -4.25
C SER A 46 -17.40 15.37 -3.18
N LYS A 47 -18.68 15.61 -2.84
CA LYS A 47 -19.42 14.82 -1.83
C LYS A 47 -19.54 13.33 -2.17
N ILE A 48 -19.72 13.00 -3.44
CA ILE A 48 -19.84 11.61 -3.91
C ILE A 48 -18.48 10.94 -3.84
N VAL A 49 -17.45 11.61 -4.34
CA VAL A 49 -16.07 11.11 -4.29
C VAL A 49 -15.61 10.90 -2.86
N GLU A 50 -15.89 11.84 -1.95
CA GLU A 50 -15.60 11.73 -0.52
C GLU A 50 -16.25 10.50 0.10
N LYS A 51 -17.54 10.27 -0.16
CA LYS A 51 -18.26 9.08 0.32
C LYS A 51 -17.62 7.77 -0.15
N ILE A 52 -17.07 7.74 -1.37
CA ILE A 52 -16.41 6.56 -1.94
C ILE A 52 -15.04 6.32 -1.30
N ILE A 53 -14.22 7.38 -1.14
CA ILE A 53 -12.83 7.22 -0.71
C ILE A 53 -12.62 7.28 0.80
N ASP A 54 -13.51 7.94 1.57
CA ASP A 54 -13.33 8.08 3.01
C ASP A 54 -13.19 6.75 3.78
N PRO A 55 -13.92 5.65 3.46
CA PRO A 55 -13.70 4.38 4.14
C PRO A 55 -12.39 3.69 3.73
N LEU A 56 -11.79 4.04 2.59
CA LEU A 56 -10.67 3.31 2.00
C LEU A 56 -9.37 3.50 2.76
N ARG A 57 -8.55 2.46 2.84
CA ARG A 57 -7.27 2.47 3.55
C ARG A 57 -6.24 1.68 2.76
N TYR A 58 -5.09 2.31 2.49
CA TYR A 58 -3.96 1.58 1.94
C TYR A 58 -3.48 0.50 2.91
N SER A 59 -3.49 -0.75 2.48
CA SER A 59 -2.92 -1.88 3.21
C SER A 59 -2.92 -3.14 2.36
N GLY A 60 -1.78 -3.47 1.74
CA GLY A 60 -1.56 -4.79 1.12
C GLY A 60 -1.39 -5.94 2.14
N TYR A 61 -1.32 -5.64 3.44
CA TYR A 61 -1.10 -6.62 4.51
C TYR A 61 -2.04 -7.81 4.46
N GLN A 62 -3.36 -7.56 4.40
CA GLN A 62 -4.34 -8.63 4.50
C GLN A 62 -4.34 -9.51 3.25
N ASP A 63 -3.93 -8.95 2.12
CA ASP A 63 -3.87 -9.66 0.85
C ASP A 63 -2.58 -10.48 0.77
N PHE A 64 -1.46 -9.91 1.21
CA PHE A 64 -0.15 -10.57 1.25
C PHE A 64 -0.12 -11.80 2.16
N ILE A 65 -0.81 -11.78 3.31
CA ILE A 65 -0.73 -12.91 4.26
C ILE A 65 -1.58 -14.12 3.84
N ARG A 66 -2.44 -13.98 2.83
CA ARG A 66 -3.34 -15.06 2.39
C ARG A 66 -2.55 -16.30 1.96
N PRO A 67 -3.08 -17.51 2.19
CA PRO A 67 -2.37 -18.76 1.89
C PRO A 67 -2.19 -19.00 0.38
N GLU A 68 -3.09 -18.49 -0.47
CA GLU A 68 -3.03 -18.66 -1.93
C GLU A 68 -2.06 -17.70 -2.65
N VAL A 69 -1.54 -16.68 -1.93
CA VAL A 69 -0.52 -15.79 -2.46
C VAL A 69 0.82 -16.51 -2.48
N SER A 70 1.49 -16.50 -3.62
CA SER A 70 2.80 -17.13 -3.82
C SER A 70 3.80 -16.18 -4.48
N LEU A 71 5.08 -16.47 -4.31
CA LEU A 71 6.19 -15.71 -4.88
C LEU A 71 6.77 -16.49 -6.05
N ASP A 72 7.01 -15.82 -7.17
CA ASP A 72 7.74 -16.38 -8.31
C ASP A 72 8.92 -15.47 -8.66
N ILE A 73 10.03 -16.03 -9.12
CA ILE A 73 11.22 -15.26 -9.49
C ILE A 73 11.71 -15.74 -10.86
N ASP A 74 11.75 -14.82 -11.81
CA ASP A 74 12.38 -15.02 -13.10
C ASP A 74 13.77 -14.38 -13.08
N PHE A 75 14.79 -15.22 -12.85
CA PHE A 75 16.18 -14.78 -12.82
C PHE A 75 16.70 -14.32 -14.18
N LYS A 76 16.10 -14.79 -15.29
CA LYS A 76 16.55 -14.44 -16.63
C LYS A 76 16.05 -13.05 -17.00
N GLU A 77 14.80 -12.75 -16.70
CA GLU A 77 14.18 -11.46 -17.00
C GLU A 77 14.41 -10.41 -15.91
N GLY A 78 15.00 -10.79 -14.76
CA GLY A 78 15.29 -9.86 -13.67
C GLY A 78 14.04 -9.36 -12.96
N VAL A 79 12.99 -10.18 -12.91
CA VAL A 79 11.69 -9.82 -12.33
C VAL A 79 11.23 -10.84 -11.29
N TRP A 80 10.31 -10.40 -10.44
CA TRP A 80 9.64 -11.26 -9.48
C TRP A 80 8.16 -10.93 -9.44
N THR A 81 7.35 -11.93 -9.11
CA THR A 81 5.90 -11.85 -9.21
C THR A 81 5.26 -12.27 -7.89
N LEU A 82 4.37 -11.44 -7.36
CA LEU A 82 3.40 -11.86 -6.36
C LEU A 82 2.16 -12.39 -7.07
N ARG A 83 1.98 -13.70 -7.02
CA ARG A 83 0.83 -14.38 -7.62
C ARG A 83 -0.41 -14.25 -6.75
N ASN A 84 -1.58 -14.13 -7.36
CA ASN A 84 -2.89 -14.10 -6.69
C ASN A 84 -3.04 -13.01 -5.61
N ILE A 85 -2.39 -11.86 -5.78
CA ILE A 85 -2.45 -10.77 -4.80
C ILE A 85 -3.73 -9.93 -4.97
N HIS A 86 -4.21 -9.74 -6.19
CA HIS A 86 -5.45 -9.03 -6.49
C HIS A 86 -6.67 -9.94 -6.50
N ARG A 87 -7.86 -9.38 -6.30
CA ARG A 87 -9.13 -10.13 -6.32
C ARG A 87 -10.18 -9.41 -7.15
N PHE A 88 -10.95 -10.19 -7.87
CA PHE A 88 -12.06 -9.73 -8.69
C PHE A 88 -13.33 -10.50 -8.34
N ASP A 89 -14.48 -9.84 -8.43
CA ASP A 89 -15.78 -10.49 -8.37
C ASP A 89 -16.12 -11.15 -9.73
N GLU A 90 -17.27 -11.81 -9.79
CA GLU A 90 -17.74 -12.51 -11.00
C GLU A 90 -17.96 -11.52 -12.16
N GLN A 91 -18.32 -10.27 -11.85
CA GLN A 91 -18.54 -9.20 -12.81
C GLN A 91 -17.21 -8.56 -13.29
N GLY A 92 -16.08 -8.93 -12.69
CA GLY A 92 -14.76 -8.39 -13.02
C GLY A 92 -14.43 -7.08 -12.31
N ASN A 93 -15.14 -6.73 -11.25
CA ASN A 93 -14.79 -5.58 -10.42
C ASN A 93 -13.73 -5.95 -9.38
N VAL A 94 -12.88 -4.99 -9.02
CA VAL A 94 -11.88 -5.20 -7.97
C VAL A 94 -12.57 -5.35 -6.62
N VAL A 95 -12.17 -6.38 -5.86
CA VAL A 95 -12.70 -6.69 -4.53
C VAL A 95 -11.68 -6.35 -3.45
N LEU A 96 -11.94 -5.26 -2.74
CA LEU A 96 -11.14 -4.84 -1.60
C LEU A 96 -11.35 -5.75 -0.38
N ASN A 97 -10.30 -5.91 0.41
CA ASN A 97 -10.36 -6.64 1.66
C ASN A 97 -11.21 -5.88 2.69
N GLN A 98 -12.16 -6.58 3.31
CA GLN A 98 -13.20 -5.99 4.16
C GLN A 98 -13.94 -4.82 3.49
N GLY A 99 -13.99 -4.80 2.15
CA GLY A 99 -14.57 -3.71 1.37
C GLY A 99 -13.82 -2.37 1.45
N ARG A 100 -12.62 -2.32 2.04
CA ARG A 100 -11.92 -1.04 2.28
C ARG A 100 -10.40 -1.04 2.14
N TYR A 101 -9.74 -2.20 2.22
CA TYR A 101 -8.29 -2.31 2.20
C TYR A 101 -7.80 -2.87 0.86
N GLY A 102 -6.71 -2.30 0.35
CA GLY A 102 -6.00 -2.78 -0.84
C GLY A 102 -4.69 -2.02 -1.05
N VAL A 103 -3.94 -2.40 -2.09
CA VAL A 103 -2.79 -1.63 -2.59
C VAL A 103 -3.24 -0.50 -3.53
N CYS A 104 -2.33 0.33 -4.03
CA CYS A 104 -2.72 1.53 -4.79
C CYS A 104 -3.47 1.20 -6.07
N GLU A 105 -3.07 0.14 -6.77
CA GLU A 105 -3.72 -0.39 -7.97
C GLU A 105 -5.18 -0.75 -7.65
N ASP A 106 -5.40 -1.54 -6.59
CA ASP A 106 -6.72 -1.98 -6.17
C ASP A 106 -7.62 -0.79 -5.77
N LEU A 107 -7.08 0.13 -4.97
CA LEU A 107 -7.84 1.27 -4.47
C LEU A 107 -8.23 2.22 -5.61
N VAL A 108 -7.33 2.46 -6.56
CA VAL A 108 -7.58 3.30 -7.72
C VAL A 108 -8.56 2.64 -8.68
N ALA A 109 -8.42 1.34 -8.97
CA ALA A 109 -9.35 0.60 -9.81
C ALA A 109 -10.76 0.54 -9.18
N TYR A 110 -10.85 0.21 -7.89
CA TYR A 110 -12.10 0.19 -7.12
C TYR A 110 -12.80 1.55 -7.13
N THR A 111 -12.02 2.62 -6.96
CA THR A 111 -12.52 4.00 -6.96
C THR A 111 -12.98 4.39 -8.36
N TYR A 112 -12.18 4.13 -9.39
CA TYR A 112 -12.51 4.40 -10.79
C TYR A 112 -13.88 3.80 -11.16
N GLN A 113 -14.08 2.50 -10.88
CA GLN A 113 -15.33 1.78 -11.15
C GLN A 113 -16.56 2.44 -10.50
N ARG A 114 -16.39 3.10 -9.34
CA ARG A 114 -17.48 3.73 -8.58
C ARG A 114 -17.68 5.20 -8.88
N VAL A 115 -16.64 5.93 -9.25
CA VAL A 115 -16.77 7.35 -9.61
C VAL A 115 -17.20 7.51 -11.06
N LEU A 116 -16.82 6.60 -11.96
CA LEU A 116 -17.07 6.72 -13.41
C LEU A 116 -18.53 7.08 -13.77
N PRO A 117 -19.58 6.48 -13.17
CA PRO A 117 -20.97 6.84 -13.47
C PRO A 117 -21.35 8.29 -13.15
N HIS A 118 -20.57 8.97 -12.30
CA HIS A 118 -20.81 10.34 -11.86
C HIS A 118 -20.03 11.38 -12.67
N PHE A 119 -19.18 10.94 -13.61
CA PHE A 119 -18.37 11.79 -14.47
C PHE A 119 -18.72 11.51 -15.94
N PRO A 120 -19.73 12.19 -16.51
CA PRO A 120 -20.18 11.94 -17.89
C PRO A 120 -19.06 12.11 -18.91
N ALA A 121 -18.89 11.14 -19.81
CA ALA A 121 -17.79 11.11 -20.79
C ALA A 121 -17.74 12.31 -21.75
N GLY A 122 -18.88 13.00 -21.97
CA GLY A 122 -18.95 14.22 -22.78
C GLY A 122 -18.44 15.49 -22.08
N GLN A 123 -18.33 15.44 -20.75
CA GLN A 123 -17.93 16.56 -19.89
C GLN A 123 -16.58 16.30 -19.21
N TYR A 124 -16.29 15.06 -18.84
CA TYR A 124 -15.07 14.71 -18.12
C TYR A 124 -14.29 13.58 -18.79
N ARG A 125 -12.97 13.65 -18.66
CA ARG A 125 -12.05 12.57 -19.05
C ARG A 125 -11.24 12.15 -17.82
N ILE A 126 -11.35 10.87 -17.45
CA ILE A 126 -10.59 10.28 -16.36
C ILE A 126 -9.41 9.49 -16.94
N ARG A 127 -8.21 9.68 -16.39
CA ARG A 127 -6.99 8.95 -16.76
C ARG A 127 -6.24 8.51 -15.51
N PHE A 128 -5.49 7.42 -15.62
CA PHE A 128 -4.60 6.95 -14.56
C PHE A 128 -3.22 7.55 -14.74
N ALA A 129 -2.58 7.94 -13.65
CA ALA A 129 -1.22 8.46 -13.67
C ALA A 129 -0.42 7.91 -12.50
N GLU A 130 0.88 7.75 -12.74
CA GLU A 130 1.85 7.54 -11.69
C GLU A 130 2.24 8.87 -11.06
N ALA A 131 2.32 8.90 -9.74
CA ALA A 131 2.73 10.05 -8.97
C ALA A 131 3.66 9.66 -7.82
N VAL A 132 4.51 10.60 -7.45
CA VAL A 132 5.37 10.53 -6.27
C VAL A 132 4.83 11.50 -5.23
N GLU A 133 4.47 11.00 -4.05
CA GLU A 133 4.13 11.85 -2.91
C GLU A 133 5.34 12.02 -2.00
N SER A 134 5.71 13.27 -1.73
CA SER A 134 6.99 13.62 -1.09
C SER A 134 7.12 13.19 0.38
N SER A 135 6.06 12.72 1.05
CA SER A 135 6.17 12.21 2.42
C SER A 135 6.58 10.74 2.48
N PHE A 136 6.17 9.93 1.51
CA PHE A 136 6.36 8.47 1.55
C PHE A 136 7.27 7.93 0.47
N PHE A 137 7.30 8.55 -0.71
CA PHE A 137 7.94 7.99 -1.90
C PHE A 137 9.17 8.80 -2.32
N GLN A 138 10.05 9.12 -1.37
CA GLN A 138 11.19 10.02 -1.59
C GLN A 138 12.34 9.42 -2.41
N ASP A 139 12.22 8.20 -2.93
CA ASP A 139 13.38 7.47 -3.45
C ASP A 139 13.84 7.91 -4.85
N ALA A 140 15.15 7.89 -5.08
CA ALA A 140 15.77 7.90 -6.40
C ALA A 140 15.46 6.62 -7.21
N SER A 141 15.15 5.50 -6.53
CA SER A 141 14.87 4.18 -7.10
C SER A 141 13.39 3.94 -7.45
N GLY A 142 12.57 4.99 -7.66
CA GLY A 142 11.24 4.82 -8.26
C GLY A 142 10.17 4.21 -7.34
N GLY A 143 9.84 4.89 -6.25
CA GLY A 143 8.52 4.71 -5.64
C GLY A 143 7.53 5.63 -6.35
N SER A 144 6.67 5.10 -7.21
CA SER A 144 5.46 5.80 -7.66
C SER A 144 4.24 5.08 -7.08
N HIS A 145 3.13 5.81 -6.94
CA HIS A 145 1.82 5.22 -6.71
C HIS A 145 0.86 5.75 -7.77
N ILE A 146 -0.26 5.07 -7.91
CA ILE A 146 -1.23 5.38 -8.94
C ILE A 146 -2.27 6.36 -8.39
N ILE A 147 -2.70 7.30 -9.22
CA ILE A 147 -3.77 8.27 -8.99
C ILE A 147 -4.69 8.36 -10.22
N LEU A 148 -5.82 9.05 -10.04
CA LEU A 148 -6.72 9.44 -11.12
C LEU A 148 -6.58 10.93 -11.40
N LEU A 149 -6.45 11.28 -12.68
CA LEU A 149 -6.54 12.63 -13.20
C LEU A 149 -7.92 12.79 -13.87
N ILE A 150 -8.67 13.80 -13.46
CA ILE A 150 -10.01 14.10 -13.98
C ILE A 150 -9.94 15.46 -14.68
N ALA A 151 -10.02 15.47 -16.01
CA ALA A 151 -10.02 16.69 -16.81
C ALA A 151 -11.46 17.11 -17.16
N ASP A 152 -11.76 18.40 -17.03
CA ASP A 152 -13.00 19.02 -17.48
C ASP A 152 -12.87 19.44 -18.96
N LEU A 153 -13.60 18.75 -19.83
CA LEU A 153 -13.56 18.93 -21.28
C LEU A 153 -14.26 20.21 -21.74
N GLU A 154 -15.21 20.73 -20.97
CA GLU A 154 -15.88 22.00 -21.29
C GLU A 154 -14.95 23.18 -21.02
N ALA A 155 -14.23 23.14 -19.89
CA ALA A 155 -13.14 24.07 -19.62
C ALA A 155 -12.09 24.02 -20.74
N GLU A 156 -11.67 22.81 -21.16
CA GLU A 156 -10.67 22.63 -22.22
C GLU A 156 -11.11 23.27 -23.55
N ARG A 157 -12.40 23.11 -23.92
CA ARG A 157 -12.98 23.74 -25.13
C ARG A 157 -13.01 25.27 -25.07
N SER A 158 -13.15 25.85 -23.88
CA SER A 158 -13.12 27.31 -23.67
C SER A 158 -11.70 27.86 -23.47
N GLY A 159 -10.67 27.02 -23.63
CA GLY A 159 -9.26 27.41 -23.48
C GLY A 159 -8.73 27.35 -22.05
N ALA A 160 -9.56 27.01 -21.06
CA ALA A 160 -9.16 26.85 -19.68
C ALA A 160 -8.71 25.40 -19.40
N LYS A 161 -7.54 25.21 -18.78
CA LYS A 161 -7.12 23.87 -18.33
C LYS A 161 -7.59 23.63 -16.90
N LYS A 162 -8.64 22.83 -16.73
CA LYS A 162 -9.16 22.47 -15.41
C LYS A 162 -9.03 20.96 -15.20
N VAL A 163 -8.09 20.58 -14.33
CA VAL A 163 -7.78 19.20 -13.96
C VAL A 163 -7.95 19.05 -12.46
N TYR A 164 -8.39 17.89 -12.02
CA TYR A 164 -8.46 17.51 -10.62
C TYR A 164 -7.71 16.19 -10.41
N ILE A 165 -7.13 16.03 -9.23
CA ILE A 165 -6.39 14.85 -8.82
C ILE A 165 -7.21 14.12 -7.75
N LEU A 166 -7.39 12.82 -7.94
CA LEU A 166 -8.05 11.91 -7.01
C LEU A 166 -7.07 10.80 -6.61
N ASP A 167 -6.75 10.76 -5.32
CA ASP A 167 -5.90 9.74 -4.72
C ASP A 167 -6.67 9.02 -3.61
N PRO A 168 -7.17 7.79 -3.87
CA PRO A 168 -7.88 7.01 -2.86
C PRO A 168 -6.95 6.37 -1.82
N SER A 169 -5.66 6.20 -2.12
CA SER A 169 -4.67 5.65 -1.17
C SER A 169 -4.46 6.61 -0.01
N LEU A 170 -4.46 7.92 -0.30
CA LEU A 170 -4.31 8.99 0.69
C LEU A 170 -5.62 9.74 0.98
N ARG A 171 -6.75 9.32 0.37
CA ARG A 171 -8.09 9.90 0.53
C ARG A 171 -8.14 11.41 0.26
N ARG A 172 -7.55 11.82 -0.86
CA ARG A 172 -7.49 13.23 -1.29
C ARG A 172 -8.18 13.40 -2.63
N TYR A 173 -8.91 14.50 -2.77
CA TYR A 173 -9.51 14.89 -4.03
C TYR A 173 -9.56 16.42 -4.16
N GLY A 174 -9.03 16.97 -5.26
CA GLY A 174 -8.92 18.42 -5.39
C GLY A 174 -8.17 18.91 -6.62
N THR A 175 -7.86 20.21 -6.65
CA THR A 175 -7.06 20.86 -7.70
C THR A 175 -5.57 20.56 -7.55
N PRO A 176 -4.73 20.76 -8.59
CA PRO A 176 -3.29 20.49 -8.53
C PRO A 176 -2.56 21.25 -7.42
N ASP A 177 -2.96 22.50 -7.14
CA ASP A 177 -2.40 23.30 -6.03
C ASP A 177 -2.60 22.63 -4.68
N TYR A 178 -3.67 21.85 -4.54
CA TYR A 178 -3.91 21.08 -3.33
C TYR A 178 -2.97 19.88 -3.19
N PHE A 179 -2.24 19.51 -4.25
CA PHE A 179 -1.28 18.41 -4.33
C PHE A 179 0.14 18.94 -4.60
N ASP A 180 0.50 20.09 -4.02
CA ASP A 180 1.84 20.69 -4.09
C ASP A 180 2.98 19.75 -3.67
N ASN A 181 2.67 18.72 -2.90
CA ASN A 181 3.57 17.66 -2.47
C ASN A 181 3.68 16.47 -3.45
N TYR A 182 3.07 16.56 -4.64
CA TYR A 182 3.06 15.50 -5.64
C TYR A 182 3.90 15.88 -6.86
N ARG A 183 4.58 14.88 -7.41
CA ARG A 183 5.16 14.94 -8.76
C ARG A 183 4.53 13.86 -9.62
N ILE A 184 3.77 14.25 -10.65
CA ILE A 184 3.24 13.32 -11.65
C ILE A 184 4.41 12.84 -12.52
N VAL A 185 4.58 11.53 -12.64
CA VAL A 185 5.67 10.88 -13.39
C VAL A 185 5.25 10.63 -14.84
N GLY A 186 4.06 10.07 -15.03
CA GLY A 186 3.58 9.67 -16.35
C GLY A 186 2.21 8.97 -16.31
N PRO A 187 1.68 8.55 -17.47
CA PRO A 187 0.46 7.75 -17.53
C PRO A 187 0.69 6.35 -16.95
N ALA A 188 -0.34 5.78 -16.32
CA ALA A 188 -0.32 4.41 -15.80
C ALA A 188 -1.29 3.50 -16.59
N PRO A 189 -0.89 2.30 -17.04
CA PRO A 189 -1.75 1.41 -17.85
C PRO A 189 -2.69 0.54 -17.00
N ILE A 190 -3.46 1.14 -16.08
CA ILE A 190 -4.30 0.39 -15.14
C ILE A 190 -5.53 -0.25 -15.77
N LEU A 191 -5.97 0.25 -16.92
CA LEU A 191 -7.08 -0.35 -17.63
C LEU A 191 -6.77 -1.79 -18.06
N ASP A 192 -5.52 -2.11 -18.41
CA ASP A 192 -5.15 -3.46 -18.80
C ASP A 192 -5.24 -4.45 -17.63
N PHE A 193 -4.79 -4.03 -16.44
CA PHE A 193 -4.98 -4.76 -15.19
C PHE A 193 -6.46 -5.07 -14.92
N ILE A 194 -7.34 -4.06 -15.05
CA ILE A 194 -8.79 -4.22 -14.83
C ILE A 194 -9.41 -5.14 -15.90
N ASN A 195 -9.10 -4.88 -17.17
CA ASN A 195 -9.71 -5.58 -18.31
C ASN A 195 -9.27 -7.06 -18.38
N ALA A 196 -7.99 -7.34 -18.13
CA ALA A 196 -7.45 -8.69 -18.09
C ALA A 196 -7.81 -9.44 -16.80
N ARG A 197 -8.31 -8.73 -15.78
CA ARG A 197 -8.55 -9.26 -14.42
C ARG A 197 -7.26 -9.89 -13.86
N GLU A 198 -6.14 -9.21 -14.10
CA GLU A 198 -4.81 -9.69 -13.76
C GLU A 198 -4.70 -9.84 -12.23
N ARG A 199 -4.44 -11.07 -11.77
CA ARG A 199 -4.39 -11.39 -10.34
C ARG A 199 -2.99 -11.23 -9.76
N ASP A 200 -2.00 -11.13 -10.63
CA ASP A 200 -0.58 -11.10 -10.27
C ASP A 200 -0.04 -9.67 -10.32
N SER A 201 0.99 -9.39 -9.50
CA SER A 201 1.79 -8.17 -9.65
C SER A 201 3.23 -8.53 -9.97
N VAL A 202 3.77 -7.94 -11.03
CA VAL A 202 5.15 -8.14 -11.47
C VAL A 202 6.00 -6.93 -11.10
N PHE A 203 7.20 -7.18 -10.57
CA PHE A 203 8.13 -6.16 -10.12
C PHE A 203 9.53 -6.45 -10.65
N GLN A 204 10.28 -5.39 -10.97
CA GLN A 204 11.71 -5.50 -11.26
C GLN A 204 12.49 -5.88 -10.00
N VAL A 205 13.63 -6.55 -10.17
CA VAL A 205 14.58 -6.82 -9.08
C VAL A 205 14.98 -5.51 -8.37
N ASN A 206 15.14 -5.55 -7.05
CA ASN A 206 15.37 -4.40 -6.17
C ASN A 206 14.20 -3.40 -6.05
N HIS A 207 13.10 -3.62 -6.79
CA HIS A 207 11.84 -2.89 -6.65
C HIS A 207 10.78 -3.76 -5.96
N GLY A 208 9.74 -3.11 -5.44
CA GLY A 208 8.67 -3.84 -4.77
C GLY A 208 7.62 -2.97 -4.10
N PRO A 209 6.45 -3.55 -3.81
CA PRO A 209 5.29 -2.81 -3.36
C PRO A 209 5.39 -2.47 -1.86
N PRO A 210 4.76 -1.36 -1.43
CA PRO A 210 4.40 -1.17 -0.04
C PRO A 210 3.35 -2.21 0.38
N ILE A 211 3.68 -3.04 1.36
CA ILE A 211 2.70 -3.96 1.96
C ILE A 211 1.90 -3.26 3.06
N VAL A 212 2.54 -2.31 3.76
CA VAL A 212 1.90 -1.51 4.81
C VAL A 212 2.29 -0.07 4.63
N ILE A 213 1.30 0.84 4.64
CA ILE A 213 1.51 2.27 4.79
C ILE A 213 0.71 2.72 6.01
N ASN A 214 1.35 3.50 6.88
CA ASN A 214 0.66 4.18 7.96
C ASN A 214 1.14 5.63 8.10
N ARG A 215 0.64 6.31 9.11
CA ARG A 215 1.00 7.69 9.46
C ARG A 215 2.50 8.01 9.40
N ASN A 216 3.33 7.07 9.84
CA ASN A 216 4.70 7.33 10.24
C ASN A 216 5.72 6.59 9.37
N ALA A 217 5.30 5.54 8.65
CA ALA A 217 6.21 4.70 7.89
C ALA A 217 5.50 3.89 6.80
N ILE A 218 6.30 3.39 5.88
CA ILE A 218 5.96 2.33 4.94
C ILE A 218 6.80 1.09 5.24
N VAL A 219 6.21 -0.08 5.01
CA VAL A 219 6.93 -1.36 4.96
C VAL A 219 6.74 -1.95 3.58
N ASN A 220 7.87 -2.14 2.91
CA ASN A 220 7.92 -2.63 1.55
C ASN A 220 8.48 -4.06 1.55
N LEU A 221 8.00 -4.86 0.61
CA LEU A 221 8.57 -6.16 0.29
C LEU A 221 9.45 -6.02 -0.95
N TYR A 222 10.63 -6.62 -0.93
CA TYR A 222 11.55 -6.61 -2.06
C TYR A 222 12.09 -8.01 -2.32
N VAL A 223 12.34 -8.29 -3.59
CA VAL A 223 13.29 -9.31 -4.02
C VAL A 223 14.44 -8.59 -4.70
N GLY A 224 15.68 -8.94 -4.34
CA GLY A 224 16.84 -8.20 -4.82
C GLY A 224 18.09 -9.04 -5.02
N GLU A 225 19.09 -8.36 -5.58
CA GLU A 225 20.41 -8.92 -5.88
C GLU A 225 21.24 -9.18 -4.64
N GLU A 226 21.98 -10.29 -4.66
CA GLU A 226 22.97 -10.61 -3.65
C GLU A 226 24.38 -10.37 -4.18
N ASP A 227 25.12 -9.46 -3.55
CA ASP A 227 26.48 -9.05 -3.96
C ASP A 227 26.58 -8.73 -5.48
N GLY A 228 25.55 -8.09 -6.04
CA GLY A 228 25.46 -7.70 -7.46
C GLY A 228 25.10 -8.84 -8.41
N LYS A 229 24.65 -9.99 -7.89
CA LYS A 229 24.18 -11.13 -8.70
C LYS A 229 22.70 -11.40 -8.42
N PHE A 230 21.97 -11.76 -9.47
CA PHE A 230 20.59 -12.21 -9.39
C PHE A 230 20.42 -13.55 -10.09
N ASP A 231 20.59 -14.63 -9.35
CA ASP A 231 20.45 -15.99 -9.86
C ASP A 231 19.90 -16.93 -8.79
N ARG A 232 19.66 -18.20 -9.16
CA ARG A 232 19.08 -19.21 -8.27
C ARG A 232 19.83 -19.38 -6.94
N ASP A 233 21.10 -19.02 -6.88
CA ASP A 233 21.98 -19.16 -5.72
C ASP A 233 22.33 -17.84 -5.04
N ASN A 234 21.93 -16.71 -5.64
CA ASN A 234 22.27 -15.35 -5.22
C ASN A 234 21.04 -14.44 -5.34
N TYR A 235 20.28 -14.29 -4.27
CA TYR A 235 19.18 -13.33 -4.15
C TYR A 235 18.81 -13.09 -2.67
N TYR A 236 18.06 -12.02 -2.39
CA TYR A 236 17.40 -11.82 -1.10
C TYR A 236 15.90 -11.54 -1.24
N ILE A 237 15.14 -11.86 -0.20
CA ILE A 237 13.77 -11.40 0.01
C ILE A 237 13.75 -10.60 1.31
N ARG A 238 13.28 -9.35 1.26
CA ARG A 238 13.40 -8.40 2.37
C ARG A 238 12.11 -7.67 2.67
N LEU A 239 11.77 -7.58 3.95
CA LEU A 239 10.88 -6.56 4.51
C LEU A 239 11.73 -5.38 4.95
N ALA A 240 11.52 -4.20 4.37
CA ALA A 240 12.22 -2.99 4.78
C ALA A 240 11.24 -1.91 5.23
N LEU A 241 11.62 -1.20 6.29
CA LEU A 241 10.89 -0.07 6.85
C LEU A 241 11.52 1.23 6.38
N THR A 242 10.71 2.12 5.82
CA THR A 242 11.10 3.50 5.54
C THR A 242 10.21 4.42 6.34
N ARG A 243 10.78 5.31 7.15
CA ARG A 243 9.98 6.29 7.88
C ARG A 243 9.55 7.40 6.93
N ARG A 244 8.40 8.00 7.23
CA ARG A 244 7.93 9.20 6.55
C ARG A 244 9.02 10.28 6.58
N TYR A 245 9.22 10.95 5.44
CA TYR A 245 10.26 11.95 5.21
C TYR A 245 11.71 11.44 5.34
N GLN A 246 11.94 10.14 5.18
CA GLN A 246 13.28 9.57 5.15
C GLN A 246 13.52 8.81 3.85
N PHE A 247 14.73 8.94 3.32
CA PHE A 247 15.23 8.17 2.17
C PHE A 247 15.77 6.80 2.62
N ALA A 248 16.38 6.74 3.81
CA ALA A 248 17.06 5.55 4.29
C ALA A 248 16.05 4.45 4.67
N ARG A 249 16.17 3.32 3.97
CA ARG A 249 15.42 2.10 4.26
C ARG A 249 16.18 1.30 5.32
N LYS A 250 15.47 0.78 6.33
CA LYS A 250 16.04 -0.11 7.35
C LYS A 250 15.49 -1.52 7.18
N PRO A 251 16.33 -2.56 7.11
CA PRO A 251 15.84 -3.93 7.04
C PRO A 251 15.10 -4.26 8.35
N LEU A 252 13.94 -4.89 8.24
CA LEU A 252 13.24 -5.51 9.36
C LEU A 252 13.57 -6.99 9.42
N PHE A 253 13.50 -7.65 8.26
CA PHE A 253 13.68 -9.08 8.11
C PHE A 253 14.19 -9.34 6.69
N THR A 254 15.22 -10.16 6.56
CA THR A 254 15.78 -10.58 5.28
C THR A 254 16.02 -12.08 5.28
N ILE A 255 15.56 -12.78 4.24
CA ILE A 255 16.05 -14.10 3.88
C ILE A 255 16.99 -13.91 2.71
N ARG A 256 18.22 -14.43 2.85
CA ARG A 256 19.30 -14.20 1.90
C ARG A 256 19.86 -15.55 1.45
N LYS A 257 19.89 -15.78 0.14
CA LYS A 257 20.60 -16.90 -0.47
C LYS A 257 21.88 -16.36 -1.11
N ARG A 258 23.03 -16.83 -0.64
CA ARG A 258 24.36 -16.44 -1.12
C ARG A 258 25.17 -17.68 -1.41
N ALA A 259 25.62 -17.84 -2.66
CA ALA A 259 26.33 -19.03 -3.12
C ALA A 259 25.64 -20.34 -2.68
N GLY A 260 24.32 -20.42 -2.86
CA GLY A 260 23.55 -21.61 -2.50
C GLY A 260 23.10 -21.66 -1.04
N ARG A 261 23.78 -20.94 -0.14
CA ARG A 261 23.52 -20.98 1.30
C ARG A 261 22.46 -19.98 1.71
N VAL A 262 21.43 -20.47 2.40
CA VAL A 262 20.36 -19.62 2.97
C VAL A 262 20.77 -19.13 4.35
N THR A 263 20.56 -17.84 4.59
CA THR A 263 20.73 -17.15 5.87
C THR A 263 19.52 -16.28 6.15
N VAL A 264 19.27 -16.01 7.43
CA VAL A 264 18.16 -15.17 7.88
C VAL A 264 18.73 -14.08 8.77
N GLU A 265 18.46 -12.84 8.41
CA GLU A 265 18.87 -11.65 9.14
C GLU A 265 17.62 -10.98 9.69
N GLU A 266 17.59 -10.77 11.00
CA GLU A 266 16.55 -10.00 11.66
C GLU A 266 17.23 -8.88 12.43
N GLU A 267 16.96 -7.64 12.05
CA GLU A 267 17.35 -6.53 12.89
C GLU A 267 16.37 -6.41 14.05
N ASN A 268 16.91 -6.20 15.25
CA ASN A 268 16.14 -5.86 16.44
C ASN A 268 15.47 -4.49 16.27
N ALA A 269 14.40 -4.43 15.48
CA ALA A 269 13.48 -3.30 15.40
C ALA A 269 12.66 -3.12 16.69
N HIS A 270 13.07 -3.76 17.80
CA HIS A 270 12.55 -3.71 19.17
C HIS A 270 12.47 -2.31 19.80
N LYS A 271 12.66 -1.24 19.02
CA LYS A 271 12.49 0.14 19.47
C LYS A 271 11.35 0.93 18.85
N ARG A 272 10.54 0.47 17.87
CA ARG A 272 9.36 1.28 17.47
C ARG A 272 8.06 0.54 17.11
N PRO A 273 6.91 1.04 17.65
CA PRO A 273 5.55 0.58 17.37
C PRO A 273 5.05 1.07 16.00
N LEU A 274 5.82 0.87 14.92
CA LEU A 274 5.43 1.42 13.61
C LEU A 274 4.48 0.50 12.85
N ILE A 275 4.65 -0.83 12.91
CA ILE A 275 3.70 -1.79 12.30
C ILE A 275 3.06 -2.77 13.28
N GLY A 276 3.56 -2.84 14.52
CA GLY A 276 2.94 -3.59 15.62
C GLY A 276 3.42 -5.04 15.60
N LEU A 277 3.71 -5.59 16.79
CA LEU A 277 4.40 -6.88 16.90
C LEU A 277 3.61 -8.03 16.23
N LYS A 278 2.29 -8.07 16.40
CA LYS A 278 1.43 -9.09 15.80
C LYS A 278 1.51 -9.06 14.27
N LYS A 279 1.30 -7.88 13.67
CA LYS A 279 1.35 -7.68 12.22
C LYS A 279 2.73 -8.02 11.66
N TYR A 280 3.80 -7.59 12.35
CA TYR A 280 5.17 -7.94 11.99
C TYR A 280 5.41 -9.45 11.98
N LYS A 281 5.03 -10.17 13.03
CA LYS A 281 5.18 -11.63 13.11
C LYS A 281 4.46 -12.35 11.97
N GLN A 282 3.26 -11.87 11.62
CA GLN A 282 2.48 -12.44 10.50
C GLN A 282 3.15 -12.16 9.15
N LEU A 283 3.62 -10.93 8.90
CA LEU A 283 4.39 -10.59 7.69
C LEU A 283 5.66 -11.44 7.56
N LYS A 284 6.45 -11.56 8.64
CA LYS A 284 7.64 -12.41 8.69
C LYS A 284 7.30 -13.86 8.34
N GLY A 285 6.27 -14.42 8.98
CA GLY A 285 5.82 -15.78 8.70
C GLY A 285 5.41 -15.98 7.23
N SER A 286 4.71 -15.02 6.64
CA SER A 286 4.37 -15.06 5.22
C SER A 286 5.59 -15.02 4.31
N VAL A 287 6.59 -14.17 4.59
CA VAL A 287 7.84 -14.15 3.80
C VAL A 287 8.59 -15.48 3.87
N ILE A 288 8.68 -16.08 5.06
CA ILE A 288 9.30 -17.41 5.24
C ILE A 288 8.57 -18.46 4.39
N ARG A 289 7.24 -18.52 4.52
CA ARG A 289 6.39 -19.44 3.74
C ARG A 289 6.59 -19.26 2.24
N LEU A 290 6.55 -18.02 1.75
CA LEU A 290 6.74 -17.71 0.33
C LEU A 290 8.10 -18.19 -0.19
N HIS A 291 9.17 -17.96 0.59
CA HIS A 291 10.51 -18.45 0.26
C HIS A 291 10.59 -19.98 0.22
N GLU A 292 10.02 -20.66 1.21
CA GLU A 292 9.99 -22.14 1.26
C GLU A 292 9.19 -22.74 0.10
N ASP A 293 8.01 -22.18 -0.21
CA ASP A 293 7.16 -22.60 -1.33
C ASP A 293 7.84 -22.39 -2.68
N PHE A 294 8.54 -21.26 -2.84
CA PHE A 294 9.36 -21.00 -4.01
C PHE A 294 10.53 -21.99 -4.12
N GLY A 295 11.28 -22.21 -3.04
CA GLY A 295 12.40 -23.15 -3.01
C GLY A 295 11.99 -24.60 -3.33
N ARG A 296 10.83 -25.04 -2.83
CA ARG A 296 10.28 -26.38 -3.17
C ARG A 296 9.97 -26.50 -4.66
N ARG A 297 9.38 -25.47 -5.27
CA ARG A 297 9.10 -25.46 -6.72
C ARG A 297 10.37 -25.42 -7.56
N LEU A 298 11.39 -24.66 -7.13
CA LEU A 298 12.70 -24.64 -7.79
C LEU A 298 13.40 -26.00 -7.75
N GLY A 299 13.26 -26.76 -6.67
CA GLY A 299 13.91 -28.08 -6.52
C GLY A 299 13.16 -29.23 -7.21
N ALA A 300 11.91 -29.00 -7.61
CA ALA A 300 11.08 -29.99 -8.32
C ALA A 300 11.14 -29.85 -9.85
N ALA A 301 11.80 -28.81 -10.35
CA ALA A 301 11.95 -28.46 -11.78
C ALA A 301 13.40 -28.63 -12.24
#